data_AF-A0A8H4C6Q7-F1
#
_entry.id   AF-A0A8H4C6Q7-F1
#
_cell.length_a   1.000
_cell.length_b   1.000
_cell.length_c   1.000
_cell.angle_alpha   90.00
_cell.angle_beta   90.00
_cell.angle_gamma   90.00
#
_symmetry.space_group_name_H-M   'P 1'
#
loop_
_entity.id
_entity.type
_entity.pdbx_description
1 polymer ?
#
loop_
_entity_poly.entity_id
_entity_poly.type
_entity_poly.pdbx_seq_one_letter_code
_entity_poly.pdbx_strand_id
1 'polypeptide(L)'
;MHLHRTATLLWVLTALTPGAFASPKKPCPIDKRSAQEVVQKLGLIPNEEKGYYIQTFQDPDTDSSNRSVSTAIYYLLEGSVGPSIWHRVDAAEAWHHYAGAPLTLFLSYDDGNPVKEIVIGPDVFDNQQPQYVIAKNQWQRATSHGSWTLVGTTGKLSSRV
;
A
#
# COMPACT_ATOMS: atom_id res chain seq x y z
N MET A 1 56.93 8.71 -69.30
CA MET A 1 57.00 8.61 -67.83
C MET A 1 55.62 8.95 -67.28
N HIS A 2 54.88 7.97 -66.76
CA HIS A 2 54.09 8.03 -65.52
C HIS A 2 52.97 7.00 -65.52
N LEU A 3 53.17 6.06 -64.59
CA LEU A 3 52.34 4.93 -64.24
C LEU A 3 51.49 5.39 -63.05
N HIS A 4 50.16 5.42 -63.17
CA HIS A 4 49.30 5.60 -62.01
C HIS A 4 48.61 4.28 -61.66
N ARG A 5 49.12 3.68 -60.58
CA ARG A 5 48.50 2.59 -59.83
C ARG A 5 47.41 3.18 -58.94
N THR A 6 46.19 2.67 -59.01
CA THR A 6 45.13 2.94 -58.02
C THR A 6 44.84 1.70 -57.20
N ALA A 7 44.94 1.84 -55.88
CA ALA A 7 44.78 0.80 -54.88
C ALA A 7 43.29 0.55 -54.57
N THR A 8 42.91 -0.72 -54.47
CA THR A 8 41.56 -1.16 -54.11
C THR A 8 41.46 -1.31 -52.60
N LEU A 9 40.59 -0.52 -51.93
CA LEU A 9 40.26 -0.70 -50.52
C LEU A 9 39.22 -1.83 -50.35
N LEU A 10 39.55 -2.82 -49.51
CA LEU A 10 38.63 -3.86 -49.06
C LEU A 10 37.86 -3.37 -47.84
N TRP A 11 36.53 -3.31 -47.90
CA TRP A 11 35.68 -3.05 -46.74
C TRP A 11 35.35 -4.38 -46.04
N VAL A 12 35.76 -4.53 -44.79
CA VAL A 12 35.33 -5.64 -43.92
C VAL A 12 34.07 -5.18 -43.19
N LEU A 13 32.91 -5.75 -43.56
CA LEU A 13 31.67 -5.58 -42.80
C LEU A 13 31.66 -6.57 -41.63
N THR A 14 31.81 -6.08 -40.40
CA THR A 14 31.54 -6.85 -39.19
C THR A 14 30.04 -6.83 -38.94
N ALA A 15 29.34 -7.95 -39.18
CA ALA A 15 27.93 -8.07 -38.86
C ALA A 15 27.75 -8.11 -37.33
N LEU A 16 27.14 -7.06 -36.77
CA LEU A 16 26.66 -7.05 -35.39
C LEU A 16 25.48 -8.02 -35.29
N THR A 17 25.61 -9.03 -34.44
CA THR A 17 24.50 -9.91 -34.05
C THR A 17 23.43 -9.09 -33.32
N PRO A 18 22.16 -9.12 -33.73
CA PRO A 18 21.09 -8.49 -32.98
C PRO A 18 20.93 -9.23 -31.65
N GLY A 19 21.23 -8.58 -30.54
CA GLY A 19 20.89 -9.08 -29.21
C GLY A 19 19.37 -9.25 -29.12
N ALA A 20 18.92 -10.44 -28.74
CA ALA A 20 17.51 -10.72 -28.51
C ALA A 20 16.99 -9.82 -27.37
N PHE A 21 16.23 -8.78 -27.70
CA PHE A 21 15.47 -8.04 -26.71
C PHE A 21 14.38 -8.97 -26.17
N ALA A 22 14.51 -9.38 -24.91
CA ALA A 22 13.44 -10.07 -24.20
C ALA A 22 12.18 -9.20 -24.25
N SER A 23 11.08 -9.75 -24.76
CA SER A 23 9.80 -9.04 -24.76
C SER A 23 9.42 -8.68 -23.32
N PRO A 24 8.94 -7.44 -23.06
CA PRO A 24 8.56 -7.04 -21.71
C PRO A 24 7.48 -8.00 -21.17
N LYS A 25 7.73 -8.61 -20.00
CA LYS A 25 6.74 -9.45 -19.33
C LYS A 25 5.49 -8.62 -19.07
N LYS A 26 4.31 -9.12 -19.47
CA LYS A 26 3.03 -8.51 -19.12
C LYS A 26 2.97 -8.29 -17.59
N PRO A 27 2.62 -7.07 -17.12
CA PRO A 27 2.45 -6.83 -15.70
C PRO A 27 1.38 -7.76 -15.11
N CYS A 28 1.70 -8.45 -14.03
CA CYS A 28 0.70 -9.18 -13.24
C CYS A 28 -0.05 -8.18 -12.35
N PRO A 29 -1.39 -8.05 -12.46
CA PRO A 29 -2.18 -7.14 -11.63
C PRO A 29 -1.96 -7.39 -10.14
N ILE A 30 -2.07 -6.35 -9.32
CA ILE A 30 -1.82 -6.44 -7.88
C ILE A 30 -2.78 -7.45 -7.20
N ASP A 31 -4.04 -7.52 -7.62
CA ASP A 31 -5.05 -8.44 -7.03
C ASP A 31 -4.78 -9.93 -7.34
N LYS A 32 -3.79 -10.23 -8.19
CA LYS A 32 -3.31 -11.59 -8.45
C LYS A 32 -2.02 -11.92 -7.68
N ARG A 33 -1.51 -10.99 -6.86
CA ARG A 33 -0.35 -11.18 -6.01
C ARG A 33 -0.76 -11.74 -4.65
N SER A 34 0.14 -12.51 -4.06
CA SER A 34 0.04 -12.87 -2.64
C SER A 34 0.27 -11.65 -1.74
N ALA A 35 -0.23 -11.72 -0.51
CA ALA A 35 0.03 -10.70 0.50
C ALA A 35 1.53 -10.49 0.72
N GLN A 36 2.29 -11.58 0.79
CA GLN A 36 3.73 -11.54 1.07
C GLN A 36 4.54 -10.91 -0.07
N GLU A 37 4.11 -11.06 -1.34
CA GLU A 37 4.71 -10.31 -2.45
C GLU A 37 4.49 -8.80 -2.28
N VAL A 38 3.30 -8.38 -1.83
CA VAL A 38 3.00 -6.96 -1.58
C VAL A 38 3.79 -6.44 -0.38
N VAL A 39 3.83 -7.18 0.72
CA VAL A 39 4.64 -6.90 1.92
C VAL A 39 6.10 -6.69 1.55
N GLN A 40 6.69 -7.64 0.81
CA GLN A 40 8.09 -7.56 0.37
C GLN A 40 8.31 -6.38 -0.58
N LYS A 41 7.37 -6.14 -1.51
CA LYS A 41 7.51 -5.07 -2.50
C LYS A 41 7.45 -3.68 -1.89
N LEU A 42 6.64 -3.49 -0.86
CA LEU A 42 6.46 -2.20 -0.16
C LEU A 42 7.36 -2.07 1.08
N GLY A 43 8.09 -3.12 1.46
CA GLY A 43 8.95 -3.11 2.65
C GLY A 43 8.17 -3.05 3.96
N LEU A 44 6.96 -3.62 4.01
CA LEU A 44 6.12 -3.58 5.21
C LEU A 44 6.72 -4.45 6.32
N ILE A 45 6.60 -4.01 7.56
CA ILE A 45 7.03 -4.73 8.77
C ILE A 45 5.81 -5.21 9.58
N PRO A 46 5.91 -6.29 10.38
CA PRO A 46 4.81 -6.75 11.20
C PRO A 46 4.28 -5.67 12.16
N ASN A 47 2.95 -5.60 12.32
CA ASN A 47 2.29 -4.72 13.29
C ASN A 47 1.85 -5.53 14.53
N GLU A 48 1.96 -4.93 15.71
CA GLU A 48 1.48 -5.50 16.98
C GLU A 48 -0.06 -5.69 16.96
N GLU A 49 -0.79 -4.85 16.22
CA GLU A 49 -2.25 -4.96 16.04
C GLU A 49 -2.65 -6.03 15.01
N LYS A 50 -1.68 -6.85 14.57
CA LYS A 50 -1.68 -7.76 13.41
C LYS A 50 -1.57 -7.05 12.08
N GLY A 51 -1.23 -7.82 11.04
CA GLY A 51 -0.96 -7.32 9.70
C GLY A 51 0.45 -6.74 9.60
N TYR A 52 0.66 -5.91 8.60
CA TYR A 52 1.94 -5.30 8.28
C TYR A 52 1.76 -3.82 8.01
N TYR A 53 2.75 -3.00 8.32
CA TYR A 53 2.70 -1.57 8.05
C TYR A 53 4.06 -0.99 7.69
N ILE A 54 4.07 0.20 7.11
CA ILE A 54 5.24 1.08 7.06
C ILE A 54 4.77 2.53 7.04
N GLN A 55 5.44 3.40 7.78
CA GLN A 55 5.23 4.84 7.68
C GLN A 55 5.91 5.38 6.42
N THR A 56 5.14 6.03 5.55
CA THR A 56 5.61 6.60 4.27
C THR A 56 5.76 8.11 4.33
N PHE A 57 5.11 8.76 5.28
CA PHE A 57 5.18 10.21 5.47
C PHE A 57 5.09 10.56 6.96
N GLN A 58 5.84 11.60 7.33
CA GLN A 58 5.76 12.29 8.61
C GLN A 58 5.94 13.77 8.35
N ASP A 59 4.98 14.57 8.81
CA ASP A 59 5.03 16.01 8.68
C ASP A 59 6.18 16.58 9.55
N PRO A 60 7.04 17.46 9.01
CA PRO A 60 8.08 18.11 9.79
C PRO A 60 7.52 19.04 10.87
N ASP A 61 6.31 19.57 10.68
CA ASP A 61 5.66 20.43 11.67
C ASP A 61 5.14 19.59 12.85
N THR A 62 5.29 20.12 14.06
CA THR A 62 4.87 19.44 15.29
C THR A 62 3.85 20.28 16.08
N ASP A 63 3.02 19.60 16.86
CA ASP A 63 2.14 20.25 17.82
C ASP A 63 2.91 20.71 19.08
N SER A 64 2.20 21.33 20.02
CA SER A 64 2.75 21.75 21.32
C SER A 64 3.30 20.59 22.17
N SER A 65 2.98 19.34 21.83
CA SER A 65 3.48 18.13 22.49
C SER A 65 4.64 17.48 21.72
N ASN A 66 5.22 18.21 20.75
CA ASN A 66 6.32 17.76 19.89
C ASN A 66 5.98 16.49 19.07
N ARG A 67 4.70 16.28 18.75
CA ARG A 67 4.26 15.21 17.84
C ARG A 67 3.96 15.78 16.47
N SER A 68 4.43 15.09 15.42
CA SER A 68 4.15 15.43 14.04
C SER A 68 2.65 15.68 13.82
N VAL A 69 2.31 16.74 13.08
CA VAL A 69 0.90 17.12 12.86
C VAL A 69 0.16 16.16 11.93
N SER A 70 0.88 15.38 11.11
CA SER A 70 0.30 14.37 10.22
C SER A 70 1.31 13.29 9.87
N THR A 71 0.81 12.08 9.66
CA THR A 71 1.55 10.91 9.19
C THR A 71 0.73 10.16 8.17
N ALA A 72 1.40 9.46 7.25
CA ALA A 72 0.76 8.46 6.41
C ALA A 72 1.49 7.13 6.50
N ILE A 73 0.73 6.05 6.48
CA ILE A 73 1.27 4.68 6.47
C ILE A 73 0.61 3.86 5.35
N TYR A 74 1.30 2.83 4.89
CA TYR A 74 0.63 1.66 4.33
C TYR A 74 0.30 0.69 5.45
N TYR A 75 -0.85 0.04 5.36
CA TYR A 75 -1.25 -1.07 6.23
C TYR A 75 -1.84 -2.20 5.38
N LEU A 76 -1.35 -3.42 5.59
CA LEU A 76 -1.84 -4.63 4.93
C LEU A 76 -2.34 -5.62 5.97
N LEU A 77 -3.59 -6.05 5.85
CA LEU A 77 -4.19 -7.08 6.69
C LEU A 77 -4.42 -8.35 5.87
N GLU A 78 -3.78 -9.45 6.26
CA GLU A 78 -4.06 -10.77 5.69
C GLU A 78 -5.38 -11.33 6.24
N GLY A 79 -6.21 -11.92 5.40
CA GLY A 79 -7.45 -12.56 5.86
C GLY A 79 -7.19 -13.76 6.79
N SER A 80 -6.08 -14.49 6.56
CA SER A 80 -5.71 -15.69 7.32
C SER A 80 -5.35 -15.40 8.79
N VAL A 81 -4.88 -14.19 9.12
CA VAL A 81 -4.57 -13.80 10.51
C VAL A 81 -5.81 -13.35 11.30
N GLY A 82 -6.95 -13.29 10.61
CA GLY A 82 -8.22 -12.84 11.15
C GLY A 82 -8.24 -11.32 11.41
N PRO A 83 -9.21 -10.85 12.23
CA PRO A 83 -9.36 -9.43 12.46
C PRO A 83 -8.18 -8.82 13.22
N SER A 84 -7.88 -7.54 12.98
CA SER A 84 -6.96 -6.76 13.79
C SER A 84 -7.42 -6.66 15.26
N ILE A 85 -6.55 -6.17 16.13
CA ILE A 85 -6.91 -5.96 17.54
C ILE A 85 -7.70 -4.65 17.66
N TRP A 86 -8.67 -4.61 18.58
CA TRP A 86 -9.35 -3.38 18.95
C TRP A 86 -8.34 -2.36 19.49
N HIS A 87 -8.30 -1.19 18.88
CA HIS A 87 -7.46 -0.08 19.29
C HIS A 87 -8.19 1.24 19.04
N ARG A 88 -7.63 2.35 19.52
CA ARG A 88 -8.10 3.70 19.22
C ARG A 88 -6.92 4.65 19.22
N VAL A 89 -7.04 5.72 18.45
CA VAL A 89 -6.00 6.74 18.33
C VAL A 89 -6.52 8.08 18.84
N ASP A 90 -5.60 8.92 19.32
CA ASP A 90 -5.93 10.22 19.92
C ASP A 90 -6.09 11.35 18.89
N ALA A 91 -6.34 11.00 17.64
CA ALA A 91 -6.61 11.87 16.50
C ALA A 91 -7.62 11.23 15.56
N ALA A 92 -8.19 12.02 14.64
CA ALA A 92 -8.94 11.43 13.54
C ALA A 92 -7.99 10.65 12.61
N GLU A 93 -8.48 9.55 12.05
CA GLU A 93 -7.71 8.72 11.12
C GLU A 93 -8.54 8.41 9.88
N ALA A 94 -8.03 8.82 8.72
CA ALA A 94 -8.61 8.53 7.42
C ALA A 94 -8.02 7.23 6.87
N TRP A 95 -8.88 6.27 6.58
CA TRP A 95 -8.54 5.00 5.94
C TRP A 95 -8.91 5.05 4.46
N HIS A 96 -8.04 4.54 3.59
CA HIS A 96 -8.19 4.55 2.13
C HIS A 96 -7.94 3.16 1.56
N HIS A 97 -8.87 2.59 0.81
CA HIS A 97 -8.64 1.34 0.07
C HIS A 97 -7.64 1.58 -1.07
N TYR A 98 -6.63 0.72 -1.20
CA TYR A 98 -5.69 0.78 -2.32
C TYR A 98 -5.77 -0.45 -3.22
N ALA A 99 -5.87 -1.66 -2.65
CA ALA A 99 -5.90 -2.90 -3.43
C ALA A 99 -6.36 -4.10 -2.61
N GLY A 100 -6.63 -5.22 -3.29
CA GLY A 100 -7.07 -6.46 -2.66
C GLY A 100 -8.56 -6.44 -2.33
N ALA A 101 -8.97 -7.35 -1.45
CA ALA A 101 -10.37 -7.48 -1.06
C ALA A 101 -10.86 -6.23 -0.29
N PRO A 102 -12.18 -5.94 -0.27
CA PRO A 102 -12.71 -5.00 0.70
C PRO A 102 -12.47 -5.50 2.13
N LEU A 103 -12.57 -4.59 3.10
CA LEU A 103 -12.53 -4.92 4.53
C LEU A 103 -13.73 -4.31 5.25
N THR A 104 -14.16 -4.93 6.35
CA THR A 104 -15.06 -4.28 7.31
C THR A 104 -14.25 -3.58 8.38
N LEU A 105 -14.51 -2.29 8.59
CA LEU A 105 -14.19 -1.55 9.80
C LEU A 105 -15.34 -1.67 10.80
N PHE A 106 -15.01 -2.16 11.99
CA PHE A 106 -15.87 -2.20 13.17
C PHE A 106 -15.53 -1.01 14.05
N LEU A 107 -16.53 -0.22 14.41
CA LEU A 107 -16.38 1.04 15.12
C LEU A 107 -17.28 1.06 16.35
N SER A 108 -16.73 1.47 17.50
CA SER A 108 -17.51 1.56 18.74
C SER A 108 -17.08 2.74 19.59
N TYR A 109 -17.98 3.15 20.46
CA TYR A 109 -17.67 4.00 21.61
C TYR A 109 -17.86 3.19 22.90
N ASP A 110 -17.25 3.64 24.00
CA ASP A 110 -17.43 3.08 25.35
C ASP A 110 -18.76 3.54 25.98
N ASP A 111 -19.82 3.62 25.17
CA ASP A 111 -21.11 4.24 25.52
C ASP A 111 -22.28 3.24 25.57
N GLY A 112 -22.01 1.95 25.30
CA GLY A 112 -23.01 0.88 25.29
C GLY A 112 -23.83 0.79 24.00
N ASN A 113 -23.57 1.64 23.00
CA ASN A 113 -24.20 1.50 21.70
C ASN A 113 -23.66 0.29 20.91
N PRO A 114 -24.45 -0.28 19.99
CA PRO A 114 -23.97 -1.37 19.13
C PRO A 114 -22.76 -0.96 18.29
N VAL A 115 -21.90 -1.94 17.98
CA VAL A 115 -20.80 -1.76 17.03
C VAL A 115 -21.35 -1.35 15.67
N LYS A 116 -20.81 -0.27 15.11
CA LYS A 116 -21.07 0.20 13.75
C LYS A 116 -20.12 -0.49 12.78
N GLU A 117 -20.63 -0.91 11.64
CA GLU A 117 -19.84 -1.53 10.58
C GLU A 117 -19.80 -0.65 9.33
N ILE A 118 -18.62 -0.48 8.77
CA ILE A 118 -18.39 0.21 7.49
C ILE A 118 -17.57 -0.71 6.59
N VAL A 119 -18.00 -0.93 5.35
CA VAL A 119 -17.20 -1.68 4.36
C VAL A 119 -16.33 -0.69 3.60
N ILE A 120 -15.01 -0.82 3.73
CA ILE A 120 -14.02 -0.11 2.94
C ILE A 120 -13.67 -0.93 1.71
N GLY A 121 -13.84 -0.34 0.53
CA GLY A 121 -13.58 -1.00 -0.74
C GLY A 121 -13.92 -0.11 -1.94
N PRO A 122 -13.54 -0.51 -3.16
CA PRO A 122 -13.64 0.33 -4.34
C PRO A 122 -15.05 0.36 -4.97
N ASP A 123 -15.92 -0.60 -4.63
CA ASP A 123 -17.23 -0.73 -5.29
C ASP A 123 -18.30 0.15 -4.66
N VAL A 124 -18.34 1.41 -5.08
CA VAL A 124 -19.31 2.40 -4.62
C VAL A 124 -20.77 2.06 -4.95
N PHE A 125 -21.01 1.19 -5.93
CA PHE A 125 -22.37 0.74 -6.27
C PHE A 125 -22.87 -0.37 -5.34
N ASP A 126 -21.96 -0.99 -4.58
CA ASP A 126 -22.23 -2.00 -3.55
C ASP A 126 -22.14 -1.41 -2.12
N ASN A 127 -22.34 -0.10 -1.98
CA ASN A 127 -22.25 0.64 -0.70
C ASN A 127 -20.88 0.55 -0.01
N GLN A 128 -19.82 0.17 -0.73
CA GLN A 128 -18.47 0.23 -0.21
C GLN A 128 -17.96 1.68 -0.24
N GLN A 129 -17.08 2.00 0.69
CA GLN A 129 -16.49 3.33 0.79
C GLN A 129 -14.99 3.25 0.51
N PRO A 130 -14.49 3.82 -0.60
CA PRO A 130 -13.06 3.83 -0.89
C PRO A 130 -12.25 4.55 0.19
N GLN A 131 -12.89 5.45 0.93
CA GLN A 131 -12.32 6.18 2.05
C GLN A 131 -13.34 6.33 3.19
N TYR A 132 -12.88 6.23 4.44
CA TYR A 132 -13.67 6.56 5.62
C TYR A 132 -12.81 7.22 6.70
N VAL A 133 -13.38 8.18 7.44
CA VAL A 133 -12.69 8.87 8.54
C VAL A 133 -13.23 8.37 9.87
N ILE A 134 -12.32 7.84 10.69
CA ILE A 134 -12.59 7.38 12.04
C ILE A 134 -12.35 8.55 12.99
N ALA A 135 -13.29 8.77 13.90
CA ALA A 135 -13.19 9.87 14.83
C ALA A 135 -12.10 9.62 15.88
N LYS A 136 -11.52 10.70 16.41
CA LYS A 136 -10.62 10.66 17.56
C LYS A 136 -11.23 9.84 18.71
N ASN A 137 -10.43 8.98 19.31
CA ASN A 137 -10.78 8.10 20.44
C ASN A 137 -11.89 7.07 20.16
N GLN A 138 -12.32 6.91 18.91
CA GLN A 138 -13.26 5.85 18.54
C GLN A 138 -12.51 4.52 18.47
N TRP A 139 -13.08 3.48 19.09
CA TRP A 139 -12.54 2.13 18.95
C TRP A 139 -12.70 1.66 17.52
N GLN A 140 -11.65 1.05 17.00
CA GLN A 140 -11.57 0.53 15.65
C GLN A 140 -10.96 -0.87 15.61
N ARG A 141 -11.46 -1.68 14.68
CA ARG A 141 -10.96 -3.01 14.34
C ARG A 141 -11.29 -3.30 12.88
N ALA A 142 -10.42 -4.00 12.16
CA ALA A 142 -10.60 -4.29 10.74
C ALA A 142 -10.60 -5.80 10.46
N THR A 143 -11.34 -6.24 9.46
CA THR A 143 -11.30 -7.62 8.91
C THR A 143 -11.32 -7.58 7.39
N SER A 144 -10.28 -8.12 6.75
CA SER A 144 -10.26 -8.36 5.30
C SER A 144 -11.32 -9.40 4.92
N HIS A 145 -12.05 -9.17 3.83
CA HIS A 145 -13.02 -10.14 3.29
C HIS A 145 -12.39 -11.19 2.37
N GLY A 146 -11.10 -11.06 2.05
CA GLY A 146 -10.38 -11.99 1.21
C GLY A 146 -8.97 -12.28 1.71
N SER A 147 -8.11 -12.77 0.81
CA SER A 147 -6.74 -13.18 1.18
C SER A 147 -5.93 -12.05 1.83
N TRP A 148 -6.10 -10.82 1.36
CA TRP A 148 -5.54 -9.62 1.97
C TRP A 148 -6.26 -8.35 1.50
N THR A 149 -6.13 -7.28 2.28
CA THR A 149 -6.50 -5.91 1.91
C THR A 149 -5.32 -4.99 2.18
N LEU A 150 -5.00 -4.12 1.22
CA LEU A 150 -4.04 -3.03 1.38
C LEU A 150 -4.81 -1.72 1.51
N VAL A 151 -4.51 -0.97 2.57
CA VAL A 151 -5.03 0.37 2.80
C VAL A 151 -3.90 1.37 3.05
N GLY A 152 -4.21 2.65 2.87
CA GLY A 152 -3.45 3.75 3.44
C GLY A 152 -4.18 4.33 4.65
N THR A 153 -3.46 4.62 5.73
CA THR A 153 -4.02 5.44 6.80
C THR A 153 -3.31 6.78 6.87
N THR A 154 -4.09 7.84 7.09
CA THR A 154 -3.59 9.21 7.26
C THR A 154 -4.24 9.81 8.49
N GLY A 155 -3.41 10.32 9.39
CA GLY A 155 -3.86 10.84 10.66
C GLY A 155 -2.66 11.26 11.47
N LYS A 156 -2.79 11.23 12.78
CA LYS A 156 -1.65 11.44 13.65
C LYS A 156 -1.34 10.12 14.34
N LEU A 157 -0.15 9.58 14.10
CA LEU A 157 0.31 8.39 14.81
C LEU A 157 0.24 8.64 16.32
N SER A 158 -0.59 7.86 16.99
CA SER A 158 -0.69 7.91 18.45
C SER A 158 0.63 7.38 19.02
N SER A 159 1.24 8.13 19.94
CA SER A 159 2.03 7.46 20.97
C SER A 159 1.05 6.57 21.72
N ARG A 160 1.25 5.26 21.67
CA ARG A 160 0.35 4.21 22.20
C ARG A 160 -0.33 4.65 23.51
N VAL A 161 -1.62 4.32 23.66
CA VAL A 161 -2.27 4.20 24.98
C VAL A 161 -1.73 2.99 25.73
#